data_AF-A0A7X8WLW9-F1
#
_entry.id   AF-A0A7X8WLW9-F1
#
_cell.length_a   1.000
_cell.length_b   1.000
_cell.length_c   1.000
_cell.angle_alpha   90.00
_cell.angle_beta   90.00
_cell.angle_gamma   90.00
#
_symmetry.space_group_name_H-M   'P 1'
#
loop_
_entity.id
_entity.type
_entity.pdbx_description
1 polymer ?
#
loop_
_entity_poly.entity_id
_entity_poly.type
_entity_poly.pdbx_seq_one_letter_code
_entity_poly.pdbx_strand_id
1 'polypeptide(L)' 'MEFELIDEFRKRTNASYDEAKYYLERTNGDLLEAVIAYEKERTNYGQRRNTNNKGGRVLNGLIRVVQKLIDVK' A
#
# COMPACT_ATOMS: atom_id res chain seq x y z
N MET A 1 -14.46 -22.13 5.13
CA MET A 1 -14.94 -20.85 4.59
C MET A 1 -16.33 -21.07 4.04
N GLU A 2 -17.28 -20.20 4.39
CA GLU A 2 -18.69 -20.32 4.02
C GLU A 2 -19.03 -19.36 2.88
N PHE A 3 -19.91 -19.81 1.96
CA PHE A 3 -20.28 -19.04 0.77
C PHE A 3 -20.99 -17.74 1.13
N GLU A 4 -21.78 -17.73 2.21
CA GLU A 4 -22.49 -16.54 2.69
C GLU A 4 -21.56 -15.40 3.11
N LEU A 5 -20.44 -15.72 3.78
CA LEU A 5 -19.42 -14.73 4.17
C LEU A 5 -18.77 -14.08 2.94
N ILE A 6 -18.51 -14.88 1.91
CA ILE A 6 -17.96 -14.39 0.65
C ILE A 6 -18.97 -13.43 -0.02
N ASP A 7 -20.24 -13.81 -0.05
CA ASP A 7 -21.31 -12.97 -0.60
C ASP A 7 -21.50 -11.65 0.17
N GLU A 8 -21.48 -11.69 1.50
CA GLU A 8 -21.56 -10.48 2.31
C GLU A 8 -20.38 -9.55 2.08
N PHE A 9 -19.16 -10.11 2.03
CA PHE A 9 -17.96 -9.34 1.72
C PHE A 9 -18.09 -8.63 0.37
N ARG A 10 -18.53 -9.36 -0.67
CA ARG A 10 -18.72 -8.79 -2.02
C ARG A 10 -19.80 -7.72 -2.05
N LYS A 11 -20.92 -7.90 -1.36
CA LYS A 11 -21.99 -6.89 -1.27
C LYS A 11 -21.49 -5.58 -0.64
N ARG A 12 -20.57 -5.66 0.32
CA ARG A 12 -20.00 -4.48 1.01
C ARG A 12 -18.89 -3.78 0.21
N THR A 13 -18.09 -4.53 -0.52
CA THR A 13 -16.82 -4.04 -1.12
C THR A 13 -16.85 -3.95 -2.64
N ASN A 14 -17.82 -4.61 -3.28
CA ASN A 14 -17.87 -4.88 -4.71
C ASN A 14 -16.63 -5.62 -5.25
N ALA A 15 -15.96 -6.39 -4.39
CA ALA A 15 -14.84 -7.24 -4.76
C ALA A 15 -15.27 -8.45 -5.61
N SER A 16 -14.32 -9.04 -6.31
CA SER A 16 -14.50 -10.35 -6.94
C SER A 16 -14.58 -11.47 -5.89
N TYR A 17 -15.11 -12.64 -6.27
CA TYR A 17 -15.14 -13.82 -5.41
C TYR A 17 -13.74 -14.27 -4.96
N ASP A 18 -12.76 -14.19 -5.85
CA ASP A 18 -11.37 -14.56 -5.54
C ASP A 18 -10.73 -13.58 -4.55
N GLU A 19 -10.93 -12.28 -4.74
CA GLU A 19 -10.47 -11.27 -3.77
C GLU A 19 -11.14 -11.49 -2.41
N ALA A 20 -12.46 -11.66 -2.38
CA ALA A 20 -13.21 -11.90 -1.15
C ALA A 20 -12.70 -13.12 -0.39
N LYS A 21 -12.50 -14.24 -1.11
CA LYS A 21 -11.90 -15.46 -0.55
C LYS A 21 -10.51 -15.17 0.03
N TYR A 22 -9.63 -14.51 -0.71
CA TYR A 22 -8.28 -14.20 -0.26
C TYR A 22 -8.25 -13.40 1.06
N TYR A 23 -9.05 -12.33 1.18
CA TYR A 23 -9.06 -11.51 2.39
C TYR A 23 -9.68 -12.26 3.58
N LEU A 24 -10.77 -13.00 3.36
CA LEU A 24 -11.39 -13.81 4.40
C LEU A 24 -10.48 -14.95 4.86
N GLU A 25 -9.67 -15.58 3.98
CA GLU A 25 -8.71 -16.61 4.38
C GLU A 25 -7.60 -16.00 5.26
N ARG A 26 -7.11 -14.82 4.87
CA ARG A 26 -6.04 -14.12 5.60
C ARG A 26 -6.46 -13.64 6.99
N THR A 27 -7.75 -13.35 7.20
CA THR A 27 -8.30 -12.89 8.48
C THR A 27 -9.01 -14.02 9.25
N ASN A 28 -8.80 -15.27 8.88
CA ASN A 28 -9.43 -16.45 9.51
C ASN A 28 -10.97 -16.38 9.51
N GLY A 29 -11.56 -15.76 8.50
CA GLY A 29 -13.00 -15.61 8.35
C GLY A 29 -13.61 -14.42 9.09
N ASP A 30 -12.80 -13.56 9.73
CA ASP A 30 -13.30 -12.29 10.29
C ASP A 30 -13.67 -11.33 9.14
N LEU A 31 -14.97 -11.18 8.91
CA LEU A 31 -15.54 -10.35 7.86
C LEU A 31 -15.18 -8.87 8.02
N LEU A 32 -15.21 -8.35 9.25
CA LEU A 32 -14.94 -6.95 9.50
C LEU A 32 -13.47 -6.64 9.23
N GLU A 33 -12.56 -7.46 9.78
CA GLU A 33 -11.13 -7.29 9.56
C GLU A 33 -10.76 -7.48 8.08
N ALA A 34 -11.43 -8.41 7.37
CA ALA A 34 -11.23 -8.61 5.95
C ALA A 34 -11.60 -7.36 5.14
N VAL A 35 -12.75 -6.74 5.43
CA VAL A 35 -13.20 -5.51 4.76
C VAL A 35 -12.23 -4.37 5.04
N ILE A 36 -11.80 -4.20 6.28
CA ILE A 36 -10.82 -3.19 6.68
C ILE A 36 -9.50 -3.40 5.92
N ALA A 37 -9.00 -4.64 5.82
CA ALA A 37 -7.79 -4.96 5.09
C ALA A 37 -7.90 -4.64 3.59
N TYR A 38 -9.03 -4.98 2.98
CA TYR A 38 -9.34 -4.67 1.58
C TYR A 38 -9.31 -3.17 1.29
N GLU A 39 -10.00 -2.38 2.11
CA GLU A 39 -10.07 -0.93 1.97
C GLU A 39 -8.70 -0.27 2.18
N LYS A 40 -7.94 -0.73 3.18
CA LYS A 40 -6.57 -0.26 3.44
C LYS A 40 -5.66 -0.52 2.24
N GLU A 41 -5.70 -1.72 1.65
CA GLU A 41 -4.87 -2.02 0.49
C GLU A 41 -5.27 -1.17 -0.72
N ARG A 42 -6.56 -1.13 -1.09
CA ARG A 42 -7.05 -0.31 -2.23
C ARG A 42 -6.74 1.18 -2.08
N THR A 43 -6.89 1.73 -0.88
CA THR A 43 -6.58 3.15 -0.61
C THR A 43 -5.07 3.40 -0.71
N ASN A 44 -4.24 2.48 -0.21
CA ASN A 44 -2.79 2.58 -0.31
C ASN A 44 -2.25 2.38 -1.74
N TYR A 45 -2.94 1.61 -2.60
CA TYR A 45 -2.61 1.51 -4.03
C TYR A 45 -2.67 2.87 -4.75
N GLY A 46 -3.55 3.80 -4.31
CA GLY A 46 -3.62 5.17 -4.83
C GLY A 46 -2.49 6.09 -4.37
N GLN A 47 -1.88 5.82 -3.21
CA GLN A 47 -0.79 6.62 -2.63
C GLN A 47 0.61 6.14 -3.07
N ARG A 48 0.76 4.89 -3.50
CA ARG A 48 2.05 4.32 -3.97
C ARG A 48 2.43 4.68 -5.41
N ARG A 49 1.90 5.80 -5.93
CA ARG A 49 2.36 6.41 -7.19
C ARG A 49 2.87 7.84 -6.98
N ASN A 50 3.71 8.08 -5.96
CA ASN A 50 4.60 9.25 -6.00
C ASN A 50 5.86 9.12 -5.13
N THR A 51 6.63 8.06 -5.32
CA THR A 51 8.04 8.05 -4.94
C THR A 51 8.89 8.01 -6.21
N ASN A 52 8.63 8.95 -7.11
CA ASN A 52 9.50 9.24 -8.23
C ASN A 52 10.20 10.58 -7.99
N ASN A 53 11.40 10.49 -7.43
CA ASN A 53 12.55 11.26 -7.89
C ASN A 53 12.35 12.77 -8.12
N LYS A 54 11.82 13.50 -7.13
CA LYS A 54 11.93 14.97 -7.05
C LYS A 54 12.53 15.50 -5.75
N GLY A 55 13.18 14.65 -4.96
CA GLY A 55 14.07 15.06 -3.86
C GLY A 55 15.52 15.37 -4.30
N GLY A 56 15.87 15.09 -5.56
CA GLY A 56 17.24 15.13 -6.09
C GLY A 56 17.79 16.50 -6.49
N ARG A 57 17.16 17.62 -6.10
CA ARG A 57 17.70 18.97 -6.37
C ARG A 57 18.29 19.67 -5.15
N VAL A 58 17.75 19.42 -3.96
CA VAL A 58 18.24 20.05 -2.71
C VAL A 58 19.34 19.24 -2.01
N LEU A 59 19.27 17.90 -2.01
CA LEU A 59 20.34 17.06 -1.43
C LEU A 59 21.65 17.13 -2.25
N ASN A 60 21.56 17.13 -3.59
CA ASN A 60 22.75 17.17 -4.46
C ASN A 60 23.55 18.48 -4.32
N GLY A 61 22.90 19.59 -3.96
CA GLY A 61 23.59 20.88 -3.77
C GLY A 61 24.52 20.86 -2.55
N LEU A 62 24.03 20.33 -1.43
CA LEU A 62 24.79 20.27 -0.17
C LEU A 62 25.91 19.23 -0.22
N ILE A 63 25.64 18.04 -0.79
CA ILE A 63 26.63 16.98 -0.96
C ILE A 63 27.81 17.47 -1.82
N ARG A 64 27.56 18.29 -2.86
CA ARG A 64 28.62 18.82 -3.72
C ARG A 64 29.54 19.81 -2.99
N VAL A 65 29.01 20.63 -2.08
CA VAL A 65 29.82 21.58 -1.29
C VAL A 65 30.65 20.83 -0.26
N VAL A 66 30.06 19.85 0.42
CA VAL A 66 30.77 19.01 1.39
C VAL A 66 31.90 18.22 0.71
N GLN A 67 31.64 17.63 -0.47
CA GLN A 67 32.67 16.93 -1.23
C GLN A 67 33.83 17.85 -1.63
N LYS A 68 33.54 19.06 -2.12
CA LYS A 68 34.57 20.02 -2.52
C LYS A 68 35.42 20.52 -1.35
N LEU A 69 34.87 20.53 -0.13
CA LEU A 69 35.63 20.88 1.08
C LEU A 69 36.49 19.72 1.61
N ILE A 70 36.05 18.48 1.42
CA ILE A 70 36.82 17.28 1.83
C ILE A 70 37.98 17.01 0.86
N ASP A 71 37.81 17.30 -0.43
CA ASP A 71 38.87 17.18 -1.46
C ASP A 71 39.92 18.30 -1.40
N VAL A 72 39.70 19.36 -0.60
CA VAL A 72 40.66 20.47 -0.40
C VAL A 72 41.53 20.22 0.83
N LYS A 73 42.05 18.99 0.97
CA LYS A 73 43.06 18.61 1.95
C LYS A 73 44.07 17.66 1.31
#